data_AF-A0A7S0PU87-F1
#
_entry.id   AF-A0A7S0PU87-F1
#
_cell.length_a   1.000
_cell.length_b   1.000
_cell.length_c   1.000
_cell.angle_alpha   90.00
_cell.angle_beta   90.00
_cell.angle_gamma   90.00
#
_symmetry.space_group_name_H-M   'P 1'
#
loop_
_entity.id
_entity.type
_entity.pdbx_description
1 polymer ?
#
loop_
_entity_poly.entity_id
_entity_poly.type
_entity_poly.pdbx_seq_one_letter_code
_entity_poly.pdbx_strand_id
1 'polypeptide(L)'
;KIESIFPVYGEVGGGAVIDIRGEDLKPSYRCRVGETAMGAHFISSTLVKCEAPAHYEDGVTVDVSNPNGVFNQFSDVEFQYAPRASVESIQPRMGNSQGGTVMTVSGRNFASTNALRCRVGTVETSG
;
A
#
# COMPACT_ATOMS: atom_id res chain seq x y z
N LYS A 1 10.60 -14.83 10.15
CA LYS A 1 9.55 -15.21 9.16
C LYS A 1 8.60 -14.02 9.01
N ILE A 2 7.99 -13.80 7.84
CA ILE A 2 6.98 -12.73 7.67
C ILE A 2 5.60 -13.28 8.04
N GLU A 3 4.81 -12.45 8.71
CA GLU A 3 3.45 -12.75 9.14
C GLU A 3 2.41 -11.91 8.38
N SER A 4 2.69 -10.62 8.19
CA SER A 4 1.77 -9.72 7.50
C SER A 4 2.48 -8.49 6.95
N ILE A 5 1.84 -7.83 5.98
CA ILE A 5 2.23 -6.52 5.49
C ILE A 5 1.08 -5.52 5.58
N PHE A 6 1.40 -4.23 5.68
CA PHE A 6 0.43 -3.16 5.55
C PHE A 6 1.08 -1.90 4.95
N PRO A 7 0.46 -1.24 3.96
CA PRO A 7 -0.73 -1.68 3.22
C PRO A 7 -0.43 -2.92 2.37
N VAL A 8 -1.49 -3.63 1.94
CA VAL A 8 -1.39 -4.77 1.01
C VAL A 8 -1.49 -4.33 -0.47
N TYR A 9 -1.56 -3.03 -0.72
CA TYR A 9 -1.65 -2.45 -2.05
C TYR A 9 -0.90 -1.12 -2.15
N GLY A 10 -0.52 -0.73 -3.37
CA GLY A 10 0.08 0.58 -3.66
C GLY A 10 0.01 0.95 -5.14
N GLU A 11 0.42 2.18 -5.46
CA GLU A 11 0.38 2.67 -6.84
C GLU A 11 1.46 2.00 -7.71
N VAL A 12 1.15 1.70 -8.98
CA VAL A 12 2.13 1.19 -9.97
C VAL A 12 3.38 2.07 -10.12
N GLY A 13 3.30 3.34 -9.75
CA GLY A 13 4.43 4.27 -9.72
C GLY A 13 5.41 4.05 -8.56
N GLY A 14 5.12 3.14 -7.64
CA GLY A 14 5.93 2.88 -6.44
C GLY A 14 5.74 3.95 -5.35
N GLY A 15 6.64 3.95 -4.37
CA GLY A 15 6.69 4.91 -3.27
C GLY A 15 5.82 4.56 -2.05
N ALA A 16 5.05 3.47 -2.12
CA ALA A 16 4.28 3.00 -0.97
C ALA A 16 5.23 2.47 0.12
N VAL A 17 5.16 3.02 1.33
CA VAL A 17 5.91 2.49 2.48
C VAL A 17 5.14 1.31 3.07
N ILE A 18 5.70 0.11 2.90
CA ILE A 18 5.16 -1.15 3.39
C ILE A 18 5.75 -1.43 4.77
N ASP A 19 4.88 -1.55 5.76
CA ASP A 19 5.17 -2.10 7.08
C ASP A 19 5.15 -3.63 6.97
N ILE A 20 6.29 -4.29 7.23
CA ILE A 20 6.43 -5.74 7.19
C ILE A 20 6.60 -6.25 8.62
N ARG A 21 5.62 -7.04 9.07
CA ARG A 21 5.62 -7.66 10.41
C ARG A 21 6.08 -9.10 10.35
N GLY A 22 6.80 -9.51 11.38
CA GLY A 22 7.30 -10.87 11.52
C GLY A 22 8.00 -11.11 12.84
N GLU A 23 8.83 -12.14 12.86
CA GLU A 23 9.61 -12.56 14.03
C GLU A 23 11.11 -12.57 13.73
N ASP A 24 11.91 -12.24 14.76
CA ASP A 24 13.38 -12.24 14.76
C ASP A 24 14.01 -11.49 13.58
N LEU A 25 13.42 -10.35 13.22
CA LEU A 25 13.96 -9.44 12.22
C LEU A 25 15.24 -8.79 12.76
N LYS A 26 16.19 -8.51 11.86
CA LYS A 26 17.49 -7.93 12.24
C LYS A 26 17.82 -6.71 11.39
N PRO A 27 18.64 -5.77 11.89
CA PRO A 27 19.04 -4.58 11.14
C PRO A 27 19.73 -4.86 9.81
N SER A 28 20.36 -6.03 9.63
CA SER A 28 21.02 -6.42 8.39
C SER A 28 20.08 -6.97 7.32
N TYR A 29 18.79 -7.10 7.61
CA TYR A 29 17.82 -7.64 6.65
C TYR A 29 17.56 -6.63 5.53
N ARG A 30 17.29 -7.16 4.34
CA ARG A 30 16.84 -6.41 3.17
C ARG A 30 15.42 -6.84 2.83
N CYS A 31 14.66 -5.97 2.20
CA CYS A 31 13.36 -6.33 1.65
C CYS A 31 13.49 -6.76 0.20
N ARG A 32 12.55 -7.59 -0.24
CA ARG A 32 12.33 -7.92 -1.63
C ARG A 32 10.84 -7.82 -1.93
N VAL A 33 10.50 -7.11 -3.00
CA VAL A 33 9.14 -6.95 -3.51
C VAL A 33 9.17 -7.41 -4.96
N GLY A 34 8.54 -8.55 -5.24
CA GLY A 34 8.76 -9.32 -6.47
C GLY A 34 10.22 -9.73 -6.61
N GLU A 35 10.85 -9.35 -7.72
CA GLU A 35 12.29 -9.61 -7.96
C GLU A 35 13.20 -8.47 -7.46
N THR A 36 12.64 -7.36 -6.99
CA THR A 36 13.43 -6.18 -6.64
C THR A 36 13.81 -6.21 -5.16
N ALA A 37 15.10 -6.30 -4.88
CA ALA A 37 15.65 -6.22 -3.52
C ALA A 37 16.10 -4.79 -3.16
N MET A 38 15.74 -4.31 -1.96
CA MET A 38 15.98 -2.95 -1.49
C MET A 38 16.43 -2.91 -0.02
N GLY A 39 16.89 -1.74 0.43
CA GLY A 39 17.19 -1.53 1.84
C GLY A 39 15.93 -1.62 2.70
N ALA A 40 16.06 -2.15 3.91
CA ALA A 40 14.98 -2.12 4.90
C ALA A 40 15.30 -1.11 6.00
N HIS A 41 14.29 -0.34 6.39
CA HIS A 41 14.35 0.50 7.59
C HIS A 41 13.95 -0.36 8.79
N PHE A 42 14.96 -0.78 9.55
CA PHE A 42 14.74 -1.57 10.75
C PHE A 42 14.13 -0.74 11.88
N ILE A 43 13.00 -1.18 12.42
CA ILE A 43 12.31 -0.53 13.54
C ILE A 43 12.44 -1.37 14.81
N SER A 44 12.17 -2.66 14.72
CA SER A 44 12.28 -3.62 15.83
C SER A 44 12.50 -5.04 15.31
N SER A 45 12.75 -5.99 16.20
CA SER A 45 12.78 -7.42 15.85
C SER A 45 11.47 -7.97 15.28
N THR A 46 10.41 -7.16 15.27
CA THR A 46 9.08 -7.55 14.76
C THR A 46 8.55 -6.64 13.65
N LEU A 47 9.27 -5.57 13.30
CA LEU A 47 8.84 -4.61 12.30
C LEU A 47 10.02 -4.03 11.49
N VAL A 48 9.89 -4.09 10.18
CA VAL A 48 10.74 -3.35 9.23
C VAL A 48 9.84 -2.59 8.25
N LYS A 49 10.35 -1.48 7.70
CA LYS A 49 9.65 -0.70 6.68
C LYS A 49 10.43 -0.64 5.38
N CYS A 50 9.74 -0.78 4.26
CA CYS A 50 10.35 -0.79 2.93
C CYS A 50 9.52 0.00 1.92
N GLU A 51 10.17 0.72 1.02
CA GLU A 51 9.50 1.52 0.00
C GLU A 51 9.32 0.70 -1.28
N ALA A 52 8.07 0.45 -1.67
CA ALA A 52 7.73 -0.33 -2.85
C ALA A 52 8.28 0.34 -4.12
N PRO A 53 9.02 -0.39 -4.98
CA PRO A 53 9.48 0.14 -6.25
C PRO A 53 8.32 0.31 -7.23
N ALA A 54 8.53 1.04 -8.31
CA ALA A 54 7.57 1.08 -9.41
C ALA A 54 7.47 -0.30 -10.08
N HIS A 55 6.24 -0.78 -10.30
CA HIS A 55 5.97 -2.07 -10.94
C HIS A 55 4.62 -2.03 -11.66
N TYR A 56 4.55 -2.66 -12.83
CA TYR A 56 3.38 -2.60 -13.71
C TYR A 56 2.57 -3.90 -13.78
N GLU A 57 3.04 -4.99 -13.18
CA GLU A 57 2.31 -6.27 -13.15
C GLU A 57 1.40 -6.39 -11.93
N ASP A 58 0.37 -7.24 -12.07
CA ASP A 58 -0.62 -7.54 -11.05
C ASP A 58 -0.02 -8.41 -9.94
N GLY A 59 0.19 -7.81 -8.77
CA GLY A 59 0.57 -8.55 -7.56
C GLY A 59 2.01 -9.06 -7.56
N VAL A 60 2.71 -8.87 -6.45
CA VAL A 60 4.03 -9.47 -6.23
C VAL A 60 4.14 -9.97 -4.81
N THR A 61 4.97 -10.98 -4.60
CA THR A 61 5.27 -11.45 -3.25
C THR A 61 6.23 -10.50 -2.54
N VAL A 62 6.11 -10.41 -1.23
CA VAL A 62 7.00 -9.61 -0.37
C VAL A 62 7.80 -10.52 0.52
N ASP A 63 9.11 -10.31 0.62
CA ASP A 63 10.01 -11.13 1.41
C ASP A 63 11.11 -10.30 2.10
N VAL A 64 11.78 -10.91 3.08
CA VAL A 64 12.94 -10.33 3.76
C VAL A 64 14.11 -11.30 3.73
N SER A 65 15.32 -10.77 3.58
CA SER A 65 16.52 -11.59 3.56
C SER A 65 16.84 -12.11 4.96
N ASN A 66 17.64 -13.16 5.02
CA ASN A 66 18.38 -13.54 6.23
C ASN A 66 19.56 -12.57 6.47
N PRO A 67 20.33 -12.72 7.57
CA PRO A 67 21.47 -11.85 7.86
C PRO A 67 22.59 -11.88 6.81
N ASN A 68 22.66 -12.92 5.99
CA ASN A 68 23.65 -13.09 4.92
C ASN A 68 23.18 -12.50 3.59
N GLY A 69 22.02 -11.83 3.57
CA GLY A 69 21.45 -11.22 2.35
C GLY A 69 20.76 -12.23 1.42
N VAL A 70 20.55 -13.46 1.86
CA VAL A 70 19.84 -14.48 1.08
C VAL A 70 18.35 -14.43 1.42
N PHE A 71 17.52 -14.35 0.39
CA PHE A 71 16.07 -14.47 0.53
C PHE A 71 15.69 -15.94 0.42
N ASN A 72 14.79 -16.38 1.28
CA ASN A 72 14.24 -17.73 1.17
C ASN A 72 13.12 -17.73 0.10
N GLN A 73 12.44 -18.86 -0.10
CA GLN A 73 11.30 -18.91 -1.04
C GLN A 73 10.32 -17.76 -0.76
N PHE A 74 9.70 -17.25 -1.82
CA PHE A 74 8.72 -16.17 -1.74
C PHE A 74 7.72 -16.43 -0.62
N SER A 75 7.45 -15.41 0.21
CA SER A 75 6.44 -15.55 1.26
C SER A 75 5.04 -15.65 0.63
N ASP A 76 4.09 -16.21 1.38
CA ASP A 76 2.67 -16.23 0.99
C ASP A 76 1.99 -14.85 1.11
N VAL A 77 2.77 -13.80 1.40
CA VAL A 77 2.26 -12.44 1.55
C VAL A 77 2.47 -11.65 0.25
N GLU A 78 1.36 -11.18 -0.30
CA GLU A 78 1.32 -10.47 -1.58
C GLU A 78 1.05 -8.98 -1.39
N PHE A 79 1.66 -8.18 -2.26
CA PHE A 79 1.44 -6.77 -2.41
C PHE A 79 0.89 -6.48 -3.81
N GLN A 80 -0.26 -5.83 -3.89
CA GLN A 80 -0.94 -5.56 -5.16
C GLN A 80 -0.63 -4.15 -5.67
N TYR A 81 -0.10 -4.07 -6.88
CA TYR A 81 0.03 -2.80 -7.58
C TYR A 81 -1.29 -2.45 -8.27
N ALA A 82 -1.79 -1.26 -8.00
CA ALA A 82 -2.98 -0.71 -8.63
C ALA A 82 -2.64 0.58 -9.37
N PRO A 83 -3.26 0.86 -10.53
CA PRO A 83 -3.14 2.15 -11.16
C PRO A 83 -3.61 3.27 -10.24
N ARG A 84 -2.97 4.44 -10.35
CA ARG A 84 -3.35 5.62 -9.56
C ARG A 84 -4.82 5.98 -9.77
N ALA A 85 -5.54 6.17 -8.67
CA ALA A 85 -6.92 6.67 -8.70
C ALA A 85 -6.95 8.13 -9.14
N SER A 86 -7.89 8.48 -10.01
CA SER A 86 -8.06 9.86 -10.49
C SER A 86 -9.54 10.23 -10.53
N VAL A 87 -9.90 11.35 -9.89
CA VAL A 87 -11.23 11.95 -10.00
C VAL A 87 -11.31 12.75 -11.30
N GLU A 88 -12.31 12.47 -12.12
CA GLU A 88 -12.56 13.18 -13.39
C GLU A 88 -13.70 14.19 -13.26
N SER A 89 -14.76 13.85 -12.54
CA SER A 89 -15.89 14.74 -12.32
C SER A 89 -16.61 14.50 -11.00
N ILE A 90 -17.26 15.54 -10.49
CA ILE A 90 -18.15 15.47 -9.33
C ILE A 90 -19.48 16.17 -9.64
N GLN A 91 -20.59 15.56 -9.24
CA GLN A 91 -21.93 16.14 -9.39
C GLN A 91 -22.81 15.80 -8.18
N PRO A 92 -23.52 16.77 -7.57
CA PRO A 92 -23.43 18.20 -7.85
C PRO A 92 -22.10 18.80 -7.38
N ARG A 93 -21.67 19.89 -8.03
CA ARG A 93 -20.44 20.64 -7.66
C ARG A 93 -20.63 21.53 -6.43
N MET A 94 -21.87 21.64 -5.94
CA MET A 94 -22.24 22.43 -4.77
C MET A 94 -23.20 21.62 -3.91
N GLY A 95 -23.11 21.79 -2.60
CA GLY A 95 -23.95 21.12 -1.62
C GLY A 95 -24.30 22.02 -0.45
N ASN A 96 -25.18 21.54 0.42
CA ASN A 96 -25.57 22.23 1.63
C ASN A 96 -24.38 22.28 2.60
N SER A 97 -24.07 23.47 3.14
CA SER A 97 -23.02 23.66 4.14
C SER A 97 -23.26 22.89 5.45
N GLN A 98 -24.51 22.52 5.73
CA GLN A 98 -24.88 21.66 6.85
C GLN A 98 -24.67 20.16 6.58
N GLY A 99 -24.22 19.79 5.38
CA GLY A 99 -24.03 18.40 4.96
C GLY A 99 -25.27 17.76 4.33
N GLY A 100 -25.23 16.43 4.14
CA GLY A 100 -26.34 15.64 3.59
C GLY A 100 -26.50 15.67 2.06
N THR A 101 -25.66 16.41 1.34
CA THR A 101 -25.65 16.36 -0.14
C THR A 101 -24.97 15.09 -0.62
N VAL A 102 -25.73 14.22 -1.28
CA VAL A 102 -25.17 13.06 -1.98
C VAL A 102 -24.45 13.56 -3.24
N MET A 103 -23.16 13.23 -3.35
CA MET A 103 -22.33 13.56 -4.51
C MET A 103 -21.93 12.29 -5.24
N THR A 104 -22.10 12.30 -6.56
CA THR A 104 -21.55 11.31 -7.46
C THR A 104 -20.16 11.76 -7.88
N VAL A 105 -19.15 10.94 -7.55
CA VAL A 105 -17.77 11.11 -8.00
C VAL A 105 -17.52 10.11 -9.11
N SER A 106 -17.14 10.59 -10.29
CA SER A 106 -16.73 9.76 -11.42
C SER A 106 -15.24 9.93 -11.66
N GLY A 107 -14.59 8.83 -12.02
CA GLY A 107 -13.14 8.79 -12.18
C GLY A 107 -12.67 7.41 -12.60
N ARG A 108 -11.37 7.20 -12.48
CA ARG A 108 -10.70 5.95 -12.85
C ARG A 108 -10.02 5.33 -11.65
N ASN A 109 -9.91 4.01 -11.67
CA ASN A 109 -9.13 3.20 -10.74
C ASN A 109 -9.52 3.39 -9.26
N PHE A 110 -10.79 3.70 -8.98
CA PHE A 110 -11.28 3.65 -7.60
C PHE A 110 -11.32 2.21 -7.12
N ALA A 111 -10.61 1.94 -6.02
CA ALA A 111 -10.61 0.62 -5.40
C ALA A 111 -12.00 0.28 -4.86
N SER A 112 -12.53 -0.88 -5.24
CA SER A 112 -13.82 -1.39 -4.74
C SER A 112 -13.65 -1.97 -3.33
N THR A 113 -13.36 -1.10 -2.35
CA THR A 113 -13.10 -1.49 -0.96
C THR A 113 -13.86 -0.58 0.00
N ASN A 114 -14.14 -1.08 1.21
CA ASN A 114 -14.73 -0.27 2.30
C ASN A 114 -13.75 0.75 2.88
N ALA A 115 -12.49 0.73 2.44
CA ALA A 115 -11.49 1.72 2.81
C ALA A 115 -11.58 3.00 1.95
N LEU A 116 -12.44 3.04 0.92
CA LEU A 116 -12.64 4.23 0.12
C LEU A 116 -13.29 5.34 0.97
N ARG A 117 -12.66 6.52 0.98
CA ARG A 117 -13.11 7.67 1.74
C ARG A 117 -13.31 8.86 0.80
N CYS A 118 -14.40 9.58 0.99
CA CYS A 118 -14.60 10.88 0.37
C CYS A 118 -14.19 11.97 1.37
N ARG A 119 -13.34 12.89 0.94
CA ARG A 119 -12.94 14.05 1.74
C ARG A 119 -13.30 15.35 1.03
N VAL A 120 -14.05 16.21 1.72
CA VAL A 120 -14.37 17.56 1.26
C VAL A 120 -13.90 18.55 2.31
N GLY A 121 -12.89 19.36 1.97
CA GLY A 121 -12.21 20.20 2.96
C GLY A 121 -11.56 19.34 4.05
N THR A 122 -12.00 19.54 5.30
CA THR A 122 -11.53 18.78 6.49
C THR A 122 -12.48 17.66 6.91
N VAL A 123 -13.60 17.47 6.21
CA VAL A 123 -14.62 16.47 6.55
C VAL A 123 -14.39 15.20 5.73
N GLU A 124 -14.29 14.07 6.40
CA GLU A 124 -14.17 12.74 5.79
C GLU A 124 -15.42 11.90 6.04
N THR A 125 -15.89 11.19 5.02
CA THR A 125 -16.94 10.18 5.13
C THR A 125 -16.49 8.90 4.45
N SER A 126 -16.97 7.75 4.93
CA SER A 126 -16.89 6.49 4.19
C SER A 126 -17.83 6.53 2.99
N GLY A 127 -17.37 5.98 1.87
CA GLY A 127 -18.16 5.72 0.68
C GLY A 127 -18.91 4.39 0.76
#